data_AF-A0A2G5WUE9-F1
#
_entry.id   AF-A0A2G5WUE9-F1
#
_cell.length_a   1.000
_cell.length_b   1.000
_cell.length_c   1.000
_cell.angle_alpha   90.00
_cell.angle_beta   90.00
_cell.angle_gamma   90.00
#
_symmetry.space_group_name_H-M   'P 1'
#
loop_
_entity.id
_entity.type
_entity.pdbx_description
1 polymer ?
#
loop_
_entity_poly.entity_id
_entity_poly.type
_entity_poly.pdbx_seq_one_letter_code
_entity_poly.pdbx_strand_id
1 'polypeptide(L)'
;MSLLLFILGILFSVSFGKYDAIGDYILRFMSVKPWSNGNTGLHNTVFYSLAFYIPALIIGYKFKSDWGAKAGRVLSTILVVSILVTLLFFEVI
;
A
#
# COMPACT_ATOMS: atom_id res chain seq x y z
N MET A 1 2.94 0.46 16.37
CA MET A 1 2.17 1.35 15.48
C MET A 1 2.61 1.27 14.01
N SER A 2 3.91 1.39 13.69
CA SER A 2 4.41 1.25 12.29
C SER A 2 3.99 -0.07 11.63
N LEU A 3 4.21 -1.22 12.30
CA LEU A 3 3.79 -2.53 11.78
C LEU A 3 2.27 -2.63 11.56
N LEU A 4 1.46 -1.99 12.41
CA LEU A 4 0.01 -1.97 12.24
C LEU A 4 -0.37 -1.21 10.95
N LEU A 5 0.22 -0.04 10.72
CA LEU A 5 0.00 0.73 9.49
C LEU A 5 0.45 -0.05 8.25
N PHE A 6 1.57 -0.78 8.33
CA PHE A 6 1.98 -1.68 7.27
C PHE A 6 0.91 -2.75 6.96
N ILE A 7 0.38 -3.43 7.99
CA ILE A 7 -0.68 -4.44 7.83
C ILE A 7 -1.94 -3.80 7.22
N LEU A 8 -2.33 -2.61 7.68
CA LEU A 8 -3.46 -1.89 7.09
C LEU A 8 -3.24 -1.56 5.61
N GLY A 9 -2.02 -1.15 5.24
CA GLY A 9 -1.67 -0.95 3.82
C GLY A 9 -1.84 -2.22 3.00
N ILE A 10 -1.39 -3.38 3.50
CA ILE A 10 -1.59 -4.68 2.84
C ILE A 10 -3.07 -5.00 2.68
N LEU A 11 -3.86 -4.91 3.76
CA LEU A 11 -5.31 -5.19 3.70
C LEU A 11 -6.04 -4.22 2.77
N PHE A 12 -5.54 -2.99 2.66
CA PHE A 12 -6.10 -1.98 1.78
C PHE A 12 -5.85 -2.30 0.31
N SER A 13 -4.68 -2.85 -0.05
CA SER A 13 -4.30 -3.01 -1.46
C SER A 13 -4.23 -4.44 -1.98
N VAL A 14 -4.31 -5.48 -1.15
CA VAL A 14 -4.17 -6.87 -1.58
C VAL A 14 -5.52 -7.58 -1.55
N SER A 15 -5.95 -8.07 -2.71
CA SER A 15 -7.11 -8.95 -2.84
C SER A 15 -6.71 -10.40 -2.53
N PHE A 16 -7.57 -11.14 -1.83
CA PHE A 16 -7.30 -12.54 -1.42
C PHE A 16 -8.30 -13.50 -2.07
N GLY A 17 -7.87 -14.21 -3.10
CA GLY A 17 -8.70 -15.16 -3.84
C GLY A 17 -9.91 -14.46 -4.46
N LYS A 18 -11.11 -14.78 -3.97
CA LYS A 18 -12.37 -14.17 -4.44
C LYS A 18 -12.76 -12.86 -3.74
N TYR A 19 -11.97 -12.42 -2.76
CA TYR A 19 -12.27 -11.23 -1.96
C TYR A 19 -11.45 -10.05 -2.45
N ASP A 20 -12.14 -8.99 -2.90
CA ASP A 20 -11.56 -7.70 -3.21
C ASP A 20 -10.83 -7.11 -1.98
N ALA A 21 -9.79 -6.34 -2.23
CA ALA A 21 -9.08 -5.61 -1.18
C ALA A 21 -10.03 -4.60 -0.49
N ILE A 22 -9.76 -4.26 0.78
CA ILE A 22 -10.60 -3.29 1.51
C ILE A 22 -10.63 -1.93 0.78
N GLY A 23 -9.49 -1.54 0.21
CA GLY A 23 -9.39 -0.30 -0.54
C GLY A 23 -10.23 -0.29 -1.80
N ASP A 24 -10.54 -1.45 -2.40
CA ASP A 24 -11.39 -1.50 -3.59
C ASP A 24 -12.81 -1.05 -3.28
N TYR A 25 -13.35 -1.48 -2.14
CA TYR A 25 -14.66 -1.03 -1.66
C TYR A 25 -14.66 0.47 -1.34
N ILE A 26 -13.61 0.95 -0.69
CA ILE A 26 -13.46 2.38 -0.33
C ILE A 26 -13.37 3.25 -1.59
N LEU A 27 -12.56 2.84 -2.58
CA LEU A 27 -12.44 3.57 -3.84
C LEU A 27 -13.75 3.56 -4.63
N ARG A 28 -14.43 2.41 -4.74
CA ARG A 28 -15.75 2.32 -5.40
C ARG A 28 -16.78 3.21 -4.71
N PHE A 29 -16.79 3.25 -3.38
CA PHE A 29 -17.67 4.14 -2.61
C PHE A 29 -17.44 5.62 -2.96
N MET A 30 -16.19 6.00 -3.19
CA MET A 30 -15.82 7.35 -3.66
C MET A 30 -15.95 7.55 -5.18
N SER A 31 -16.52 6.58 -5.90
CA SER A 31 -16.63 6.58 -7.38
C SER A 31 -15.27 6.64 -8.10
N VAL A 32 -14.19 6.17 -7.46
CA VAL A 32 -12.85 6.00 -8.03
C VAL A 32 -12.67 4.55 -8.47
N LYS A 33 -12.05 4.34 -9.65
CA LYS A 33 -11.82 2.98 -10.17
C LYS A 33 -10.64 2.32 -9.43
N PRO A 34 -10.85 1.21 -8.70
CA PRO A 34 -9.77 0.51 -8.01
C PRO A 34 -8.85 -0.26 -8.95
N TRP A 35 -9.30 -0.55 -10.16
CA TRP A 35 -8.49 -1.19 -11.20
C TRP A 35 -8.51 -0.34 -12.46
N SER A 36 -7.42 -0.41 -13.23
CA SER A 36 -7.31 0.26 -14.53
C SER A 36 -8.35 -0.22 -15.55
N ASN A 37 -8.79 -1.49 -15.48
CA ASN A 37 -9.77 -2.06 -16.40
C ASN A 37 -10.88 -2.85 -15.69
N GLY A 38 -11.87 -2.14 -15.15
CA GLY A 38 -13.02 -2.76 -14.47
C GLY A 38 -12.62 -3.44 -13.17
N ASN A 39 -12.43 -4.77 -13.21
CA ASN A 39 -11.97 -5.59 -12.08
C ASN A 39 -10.65 -6.31 -12.38
N THR A 40 -9.94 -5.91 -13.45
CA THR A 40 -8.68 -6.53 -13.88
C THR A 40 -7.66 -5.47 -14.31
N GLY A 41 -6.44 -5.92 -14.63
CA GLY A 41 -5.33 -5.05 -15.03
C GLY A 41 -4.54 -4.55 -13.83
N LEU A 42 -4.01 -3.34 -13.93
CA LEU A 42 -3.25 -2.69 -12.86
C LEU A 42 -4.17 -2.32 -11.70
N HIS A 43 -3.79 -2.75 -10.49
CA HIS A 43 -4.53 -2.57 -9.26
C HIS A 43 -4.18 -1.21 -8.66
N ASN A 44 -4.99 -0.18 -8.94
CA ASN A 44 -4.72 1.20 -8.55
C ASN A 44 -4.62 1.35 -7.02
N THR A 45 -5.33 0.50 -6.29
CA THR A 45 -5.38 0.45 -4.83
C THR A 45 -4.00 0.28 -4.18
N VAL A 46 -3.04 -0.33 -4.90
CA VAL A 46 -1.62 -0.45 -4.50
C VAL A 46 -0.93 0.91 -4.43
N PHE A 47 -1.25 1.88 -5.30
CA PHE A 47 -0.67 3.22 -5.22
C PHE A 47 -1.28 4.02 -4.06
N TYR A 48 -2.59 3.85 -3.83
CA TYR A 48 -3.27 4.51 -2.72
C TYR A 48 -2.83 3.98 -1.34
N SER A 49 -2.31 2.74 -1.25
CA SER A 49 -1.78 2.23 0.03
C SER A 49 -0.51 2.92 0.52
N LEU A 50 0.13 3.76 -0.30
CA LEU A 50 1.18 4.69 0.14
C LEU A 50 0.71 5.60 1.29
N ALA A 51 -0.59 5.90 1.37
CA ALA A 51 -1.19 6.65 2.49
C ALA A 51 -0.99 5.96 3.85
N PHE A 52 -0.77 4.64 3.88
CA PHE A 52 -0.45 3.87 5.08
C PHE A 52 1.05 3.65 5.24
N TYR A 53 1.76 3.33 4.15
CA TYR A 53 3.20 3.02 4.21
C TYR A 53 4.06 4.24 4.53
N ILE A 54 3.72 5.43 4.04
CA ILE A 54 4.49 6.66 4.33
C ILE A 54 4.42 6.99 5.84
N PRO A 55 3.24 7.04 6.49
CA PRO A 55 3.17 7.16 7.95
C PRO A 55 3.88 6.02 8.70
N ALA A 56 3.80 4.78 8.20
CA ALA A 56 4.51 3.65 8.79
C ALA A 56 6.03 3.88 8.81
N LEU A 57 6.59 4.44 7.74
CA LEU A 57 8.00 4.84 7.66
C LEU A 57 8.34 5.95 8.65
N ILE A 58 7.57 7.04 8.68
CA ILE A 58 7.80 8.18 9.58
C ILE A 58 7.86 7.70 11.03
N ILE A 59 6.86 6.90 11.46
CA ILE A 59 6.81 6.33 12.81
C ILE A 59 7.98 5.36 13.04
N GLY A 60 8.28 4.52 12.05
CA GLY A 60 9.37 3.55 12.12
C GLY A 60 10.76 4.17 12.25
N TYR A 61 11.00 5.34 11.64
CA TYR A 61 12.24 6.10 11.80
C TYR A 61 12.29 6.90 13.10
N LYS A 62 11.13 7.31 13.64
CA LYS A 62 11.02 8.01 14.93
C LYS A 62 11.32 7.08 16.12
N PHE A 63 10.80 5.85 16.12
CA PHE A 63 10.90 4.93 17.26
C PHE A 63 11.87 3.76 17.00
N LYS A 64 13.14 4.06 16.73
CA LYS A 64 14.11 3.07 16.18
C LYS A 64 14.35 1.83 17.06
N SER A 65 14.17 1.94 18.38
CA SER A 65 14.43 0.86 19.33
C SER A 65 13.24 -0.09 19.53
N ASP A 66 12.05 0.24 19.02
CA ASP A 66 10.87 -0.62 19.09
C ASP A 66 10.89 -1.67 17.97
N TRP A 67 10.59 -2.93 18.30
CA TRP A 67 10.64 -4.02 17.33
C TRP A 67 9.58 -3.85 16.24
N GLY A 68 8.36 -3.46 16.59
CA GLY A 68 7.28 -3.21 15.64
C GLY A 68 7.56 -2.01 14.74
N ALA A 69 8.25 -1.00 15.25
CA ALA A 69 8.77 0.13 14.49
C ALA A 69 9.87 -0.30 13.50
N LYS A 70 10.80 -1.15 13.93
CA LYS A 70 11.87 -1.68 13.06
C LYS A 70 11.30 -2.55 11.93
N ALA A 71 10.45 -3.51 12.25
CA ALA A 71 9.84 -4.41 11.27
C ALA A 71 8.94 -3.64 10.29
N GLY A 72 8.03 -2.82 10.82
CA GLY A 72 7.12 -2.01 10.02
C GLY A 72 7.85 -1.06 9.07
N ARG A 73 8.95 -0.44 9.53
CA ARG A 73 9.82 0.40 8.69
C ARG A 73 10.41 -0.39 7.54
N VAL A 74 11.10 -1.49 7.82
CA VAL A 74 11.81 -2.28 6.79
C VAL A 74 10.83 -2.77 5.72
N LEU A 75 9.70 -3.34 6.14
CA LEU A 75 8.69 -3.85 5.22
C LEU A 75 8.02 -2.74 4.40
N SER A 76 7.70 -1.61 5.04
CA SER A 76 7.12 -0.45 4.33
C SER A 76 8.13 0.15 3.35
N THR A 77 9.43 0.18 3.67
CA THR A 77 10.47 0.68 2.75
C THR A 77 10.50 -0.16 1.49
N ILE A 78 10.48 -1.49 1.63
CA ILE A 78 10.49 -2.41 0.48
C ILE A 78 9.30 -2.12 -0.43
N LEU A 79 8.09 -2.04 0.11
CA LEU A 79 6.90 -1.79 -0.71
C LEU A 79 6.86 -0.41 -1.33
N VAL A 80 7.25 0.64 -0.60
CA VAL A 80 7.31 2.00 -1.15
C VAL A 80 8.30 2.05 -2.31
N VAL A 81 9.49 1.47 -2.16
CA VAL A 81 10.47 1.41 -3.24
C VAL A 81 9.94 0.62 -4.43
N SER A 82 9.33 -0.54 -4.21
CA SER A 82 8.72 -1.33 -5.30
C SER A 82 7.64 -0.55 -6.05
N ILE A 83 6.75 0.16 -5.34
CA ILE A 83 5.70 0.98 -5.95
C ILE A 83 6.31 2.12 -6.78
N LEU A 84 7.29 2.83 -6.24
CA LEU A 84 7.97 3.92 -6.95
C LEU A 84 8.68 3.41 -8.21
N VAL A 85 9.35 2.26 -8.13
CA VAL A 85 9.98 1.62 -9.29
C VAL A 85 8.94 1.27 -10.34
N THR A 86 7.80 0.69 -9.95
CA THR A 86 6.69 0.42 -10.88
C THR A 86 6.17 1.69 -11.55
N LEU A 87 6.01 2.79 -10.80
CA LEU A 87 5.59 4.09 -11.36
C LEU A 87 6.59 4.61 -12.39
N LEU A 88 7.89 4.53 -12.11
CA LEU A 88 8.94 4.95 -13.05
C LEU A 88 8.90 4.16 -14.36
N PHE A 89 8.63 2.86 -14.31
CA PHE A 89 8.50 2.06 -15.54
C PHE A 89 7.17 2.30 -16.28
N PHE A 90 6.14 2.76 -15.59
CA PHE A 90 4.83 3.04 -16.19
C PHE A 90 4.79 4.40 -16.91
N GLU A 91 5.55 5.40 -16.46
CA GLU A 91 5.67 6.69 -17.17
C GLU A 91 6.55 6.61 -18.44
N VAL A 92 7.29 5.50 -18.62
CA VAL A 92 8.21 5.28 -19.74
C VAL A 92 7.55 4.54 -20.92
N ILE A 93 6.30 4.08 -20.76
CA ILE A 93 5.51 3.35 -21.77
C ILE A 93 4.31 4.20 -22.19
#